data_AF-A0A1Q9DMG7-F1
#
_entry.id   AF-A0A1Q9DMG7-F1
#
_cell.length_a   1.000
_cell.length_b   1.000
_cell.length_c   1.000
_cell.angle_alpha   90.00
_cell.angle_beta   90.00
_cell.angle_gamma   90.00
#
_symmetry.space_group_name_H-M   'P 1'
#
loop_
_entity.id
_entity.type
_entity.pdbx_description
1 polymer ?
#
loop_
_entity_poly.entity_id
_entity_poly.type
_entity_poly.pdbx_seq_one_letter_code
_entity_poly.pdbx_strand_id
1 'polypeptide(L)'
;MRSWLGLGSAEASGGYASGSAPAAEEVVVPPEVDESLLKPRLRTTLHLTGKFANWETTFAASKLQQVPAVEGQSQERVRLKLCVKLNSQSLSFQVVNPEKDWSWRLYPRDAQPLRFTHVSKEGKLVANDPDAVVVAIGDLKAGHGLNFHVVEEPGSIVTVWVEVPIVPVPGEDAVDLDFEGPGARVWYTVEVDDLVDGFMTEQLETVQSYLGV
;
A
#
# COMPACT_ATOMS: atom_id res chain seq x y z
N MET A 1 58.98 24.10 6.40
CA MET A 1 59.32 23.71 5.02
C MET A 1 59.34 22.19 4.92
N ARG A 2 58.25 21.56 4.47
CA ARG A 2 58.23 20.16 4.03
C ARG A 2 57.34 20.07 2.79
N SER A 3 57.98 19.66 1.70
CA SER A 3 57.43 19.46 0.36
C SER A 3 56.44 18.29 0.35
N TRP A 4 55.30 18.47 -0.32
CA TRP A 4 54.39 17.41 -0.74
C TRP A 4 54.35 17.41 -2.27
N LEU A 5 54.95 16.37 -2.88
CA LEU A 5 54.79 16.01 -4.28
C LEU A 5 54.37 14.55 -4.31
N GLY A 6 53.33 14.24 -5.07
CA GLY A 6 52.85 12.87 -5.22
C GLY A 6 51.54 12.76 -5.97
N LEU A 7 51.50 13.27 -7.21
CA LEU A 7 50.48 12.97 -8.20
C LEU A 7 50.60 11.49 -8.61
N GLY A 8 49.55 10.71 -8.38
CA GLY A 8 49.37 9.39 -8.96
C GLY A 8 48.05 9.36 -9.71
N SER A 9 48.11 9.54 -11.04
CA SER A 9 46.98 9.30 -11.94
C SER A 9 46.91 7.79 -12.22
N ALA A 10 45.79 7.16 -11.84
CA ALA A 10 45.45 5.81 -12.27
C ALA A 10 44.27 5.92 -13.25
N GLU A 11 44.56 5.79 -14.53
CA GLU A 11 43.56 5.63 -15.58
C GLU A 11 43.01 4.19 -15.51
N ALA A 12 41.76 4.04 -15.12
CA ALA A 12 41.04 2.77 -15.21
C ALA A 12 40.07 2.84 -16.41
N SER A 13 40.44 2.14 -17.48
CA SER A 13 39.62 1.93 -18.68
C SER A 13 38.53 0.88 -18.40
N GLY A 14 37.36 1.34 -17.94
CA GLY A 14 36.17 0.52 -17.77
C GLY A 14 35.41 0.37 -19.09
N GLY A 15 35.39 -0.85 -19.64
CA GLY A 15 34.56 -1.20 -20.80
C GLY A 15 33.07 -1.17 -20.44
N TYR A 16 32.28 -0.40 -21.20
CA TYR A 16 30.83 -0.37 -21.08
C TYR A 16 30.25 -1.62 -21.75
N ALA A 17 29.80 -2.58 -20.93
CA ALA A 17 28.98 -3.68 -21.40
C ALA A 17 27.64 -3.11 -21.89
N SER A 18 27.34 -3.31 -23.17
CA SER A 18 26.06 -3.02 -23.80
C SER A 18 24.99 -3.92 -23.19
N GLY A 19 24.35 -3.44 -22.12
CA GLY A 19 23.17 -4.08 -21.52
C GLY A 19 21.97 -3.87 -22.44
N SER A 20 21.35 -4.98 -22.86
CA SER A 20 20.08 -4.98 -23.59
C SER A 20 19.03 -4.17 -22.81
N ALA A 21 18.34 -3.26 -23.48
CA ALA A 21 17.28 -2.47 -22.86
C ALA A 21 16.19 -3.41 -22.30
N PRO A 22 15.75 -3.24 -21.04
CA PRO A 22 14.65 -4.02 -20.51
C PRO A 22 13.41 -3.79 -21.37
N ALA A 23 12.72 -4.87 -21.72
CA ALA A 23 11.46 -4.82 -22.45
C ALA A 23 10.49 -3.88 -21.73
N ALA A 24 9.87 -2.96 -22.47
CA ALA A 24 8.89 -2.04 -21.91
C ALA A 24 7.74 -2.84 -21.28
N GLU A 25 7.61 -2.74 -19.96
CA GLU A 25 6.52 -3.35 -19.21
C GLU A 25 5.20 -2.74 -19.70
N GLU A 26 4.32 -3.58 -20.24
CA GLU A 26 3.02 -3.17 -20.75
C GLU A 26 2.16 -2.73 -19.57
N VAL A 27 1.88 -1.42 -19.47
CA VAL A 27 1.10 -0.84 -18.38
C VAL A 27 -0.37 -1.25 -18.57
N VAL A 28 -0.81 -2.25 -17.81
CA VAL A 28 -2.22 -2.67 -17.76
C VAL A 28 -3.02 -1.53 -17.13
N VAL A 29 -3.80 -0.81 -17.95
CA VAL A 29 -4.71 0.24 -17.47
C VAL A 29 -5.90 -0.43 -16.79
N PRO A 30 -6.18 -0.13 -15.50
CA PRO A 30 -7.33 -0.71 -14.81
C PRO A 30 -8.65 -0.34 -15.50
N PRO A 31 -9.68 -1.20 -15.47
CA PRO A 31 -10.99 -0.85 -15.98
C PRO A 31 -11.53 0.40 -15.28
N GLU A 32 -12.09 1.33 -16.05
CA GLU A 32 -12.74 2.52 -15.50
C GLU A 32 -13.94 2.09 -14.63
N VAL A 33 -13.94 2.52 -13.36
CA VAL A 33 -15.07 2.31 -12.46
C VAL A 33 -16.14 3.34 -12.80
N ASP A 34 -17.38 2.90 -13.02
CA ASP A 34 -18.52 3.80 -13.20
C ASP A 34 -18.72 4.66 -11.93
N GLU A 35 -18.36 5.94 -12.02
CA GLU A 35 -18.45 6.89 -10.90
C GLU A 35 -19.88 7.04 -10.36
N SER A 36 -20.91 6.73 -11.16
CA SER A 36 -22.31 6.82 -10.72
C SER A 36 -22.66 5.80 -9.63
N LEU A 37 -21.86 4.74 -9.50
CA LEU A 37 -21.99 3.70 -8.47
C LEU A 37 -21.31 4.10 -7.16
N LEU A 38 -20.48 5.15 -7.15
CA LEU A 38 -19.75 5.63 -5.99
C LEU A 38 -20.61 6.57 -5.15
N LYS A 39 -21.69 6.06 -4.56
CA LYS A 39 -22.59 6.86 -3.72
C LYS A 39 -22.50 6.45 -2.24
N PRO A 40 -22.24 7.41 -1.32
CA PRO A 40 -21.89 8.81 -1.59
C PRO A 40 -20.45 8.98 -2.11
N ARG A 41 -20.18 9.98 -2.96
CA ARG A 41 -18.84 10.20 -3.54
C ARG A 41 -17.94 10.98 -2.59
N LEU A 42 -16.79 10.43 -2.23
CA LEU A 42 -15.80 11.14 -1.41
C LEU A 42 -15.12 12.25 -2.24
N ARG A 43 -15.15 13.50 -1.76
CA ARG A 43 -14.47 14.63 -2.43
C ARG A 43 -12.96 14.55 -2.31
N THR A 44 -12.50 14.10 -1.15
CA THR A 44 -11.08 14.04 -0.82
C THR A 44 -10.43 12.79 -1.41
N THR A 45 -9.22 12.92 -1.92
CA THR A 45 -8.41 11.77 -2.32
C THR A 45 -7.48 11.35 -1.18
N LEU A 46 -7.37 10.04 -0.94
CA LEU A 46 -6.44 9.47 0.03
C LEU A 46 -5.35 8.67 -0.67
N HIS A 47 -4.14 8.70 -0.12
CA HIS A 47 -2.98 8.00 -0.65
C HIS A 47 -2.28 7.17 0.43
N LEU A 48 -1.67 6.07 0.03
CA LEU A 48 -0.65 5.40 0.84
C LEU A 48 0.69 6.12 0.67
N THR A 49 1.45 6.30 1.76
CA THR A 49 2.81 6.86 1.73
C THR A 49 3.74 6.07 2.64
N GLY A 50 5.01 5.89 2.26
CA GLY A 50 5.97 5.11 3.06
C GLY A 50 7.18 4.58 2.27
N LYS A 51 8.06 3.84 2.96
CA LYS A 51 9.36 3.36 2.44
C LYS A 51 9.25 2.46 1.21
N PHE A 52 8.12 1.75 1.05
CA PHE A 52 7.89 0.87 -0.10
C PHE A 52 7.72 1.65 -1.43
N ALA A 53 7.31 2.92 -1.38
CA ALA A 53 7.09 3.73 -2.59
C ALA A 53 8.35 4.47 -3.06
N ASN A 54 9.44 4.54 -2.27
CA ASN A 54 10.54 5.49 -2.48
C ASN A 54 10.15 6.98 -2.62
N TRP A 55 8.88 7.38 -2.50
CA TRP A 55 8.38 8.54 -3.25
C TRP A 55 7.42 9.47 -2.49
N GLU A 56 7.43 10.72 -2.97
CA GLU A 56 6.72 11.95 -2.60
C GLU A 56 5.20 11.78 -2.45
N THR A 57 4.52 12.71 -1.79
CA THR A 57 3.10 12.59 -1.38
C THR A 57 2.05 12.66 -2.52
N THR A 58 2.47 12.57 -3.79
CA THR A 58 1.66 12.91 -4.97
C THR A 58 1.55 11.81 -6.05
N PHE A 59 1.94 10.57 -5.77
CA PHE A 59 1.92 9.52 -6.80
C PHE A 59 0.55 8.91 -7.06
N ALA A 60 0.15 8.89 -8.34
CA ALA A 60 -1.10 8.27 -8.80
C ALA A 60 -1.19 6.78 -8.43
N ALA A 61 -0.06 6.07 -8.42
CA ALA A 61 0.00 4.64 -8.09
C ALA A 61 -0.31 4.34 -6.61
N SER A 62 -0.24 5.34 -5.71
CA SER A 62 -0.58 5.16 -4.29
C SER A 62 -1.98 5.64 -3.93
N LYS A 63 -2.75 6.12 -4.92
CA LYS A 63 -4.12 6.60 -4.73
C LYS A 63 -5.04 5.45 -4.32
N LEU A 64 -5.72 5.60 -3.20
CA LEU A 64 -6.78 4.70 -2.77
C LEU A 64 -8.02 4.93 -3.63
N GLN A 65 -8.59 3.84 -4.14
CA GLN A 65 -9.80 3.84 -4.96
C GLN A 65 -11.02 3.59 -4.08
N GLN A 66 -12.04 4.45 -4.19
CA GLN A 66 -13.30 4.22 -3.49
C GLN A 66 -14.01 2.98 -4.05
N VAL A 67 -14.56 2.17 -3.16
CA VAL A 67 -15.36 0.99 -3.49
C VAL A 67 -16.84 1.34 -3.36
N PRO A 68 -17.70 0.93 -4.33
CA PRO A 68 -19.13 1.09 -4.21
C PRO A 68 -19.66 0.51 -2.89
N ALA A 69 -20.63 1.19 -2.29
CA ALA A 69 -21.27 0.68 -1.08
C ALA A 69 -22.01 -0.63 -1.39
N VAL A 70 -21.84 -1.63 -0.52
CA VAL A 70 -22.58 -2.89 -0.61
C VAL A 70 -23.89 -2.74 0.15
N GLU A 71 -24.93 -3.48 -0.26
CA GLU A 71 -26.21 -3.51 0.46
C GLU A 71 -25.99 -3.86 1.94
N GLY A 72 -26.55 -3.04 2.84
CA GLY A 72 -26.37 -3.19 4.30
C GLY A 72 -25.12 -2.53 4.89
N GLN A 73 -24.25 -1.91 4.07
CA GLN A 73 -23.13 -1.11 4.58
C GLN A 73 -23.63 0.21 5.21
N SER A 74 -22.98 0.65 6.29
CA SER A 74 -23.28 1.95 6.91
C SER A 74 -23.03 3.09 5.93
N GLN A 75 -23.97 4.05 5.87
CA GLN A 75 -23.84 5.27 5.08
C GLN A 75 -22.96 6.34 5.74
N GLU A 76 -22.46 6.08 6.94
CA GLU A 76 -21.59 7.00 7.69
C GLU A 76 -20.10 6.82 7.35
N ARG A 77 -19.78 5.87 6.46
CA ARG A 77 -18.42 5.50 6.12
C ARG A 77 -18.27 5.22 4.65
N VAL A 78 -17.10 5.54 4.12
CA VAL A 78 -16.68 5.08 2.78
C VAL A 78 -15.52 4.12 2.91
N ARG A 79 -15.50 3.14 2.01
CA ARG A 79 -14.43 2.16 1.91
C ARG A 79 -13.59 2.46 0.69
N LEU A 80 -12.29 2.43 0.86
CA LEU A 80 -11.30 2.59 -0.18
C LEU A 80 -10.36 1.40 -0.20
N LYS A 81 -9.72 1.14 -1.34
CA LYS A 81 -8.75 0.07 -1.50
C LYS A 81 -7.57 0.46 -2.39
N LEU A 82 -6.45 -0.21 -2.20
CA LEU A 82 -5.32 -0.22 -3.13
C LEU A 82 -4.70 -1.62 -3.18
N CYS A 83 -4.60 -2.19 -4.38
CA CYS A 83 -3.90 -3.45 -4.60
C CYS A 83 -2.42 -3.19 -4.84
N VAL A 84 -1.55 -3.94 -4.15
CA VAL A 84 -0.10 -3.79 -4.17
C VAL A 84 0.52 -5.16 -4.34
N LYS A 85 1.33 -5.35 -5.40
CA LYS A 85 2.21 -6.51 -5.52
C LYS A 85 3.48 -6.25 -4.71
N LEU A 86 3.75 -7.09 -3.72
CA LEU A 86 4.89 -6.92 -2.84
C LEU A 86 6.19 -7.31 -3.55
N ASN A 87 7.15 -6.38 -3.62
CA ASN A 87 8.51 -6.66 -4.12
C ASN A 87 9.47 -7.12 -3.00
N SER A 88 9.00 -7.12 -1.75
CA SER A 88 9.77 -7.44 -0.56
C SER A 88 8.86 -8.06 0.50
N GLN A 89 9.44 -8.55 1.60
CA GLN A 89 8.72 -9.26 2.66
C GLN A 89 7.78 -8.38 3.50
N SER A 90 7.74 -7.06 3.24
CA SER A 90 6.91 -6.15 4.03
C SER A 90 6.55 -4.88 3.28
N LEU A 91 5.36 -4.38 3.56
CA LEU A 91 4.88 -3.06 3.14
C LEU A 91 4.65 -2.21 4.40
N SER A 92 5.32 -1.06 4.48
CA SER A 92 5.24 -0.10 5.59
C SER A 92 4.69 1.22 5.08
N PHE A 93 3.58 1.70 5.65
CA PHE A 93 2.87 2.87 5.13
C PHE A 93 2.08 3.67 6.18
N GLN A 94 1.70 4.89 5.80
CA GLN A 94 0.64 5.69 6.42
C GLN A 94 -0.40 6.03 5.36
N VAL A 95 -1.61 6.43 5.78
CA VAL A 95 -2.62 6.99 4.88
C VAL A 95 -2.63 8.50 5.04
N VAL A 96 -2.54 9.24 3.94
CA VAL A 96 -2.50 10.72 3.95
C VAL A 96 -3.51 11.29 2.97
N ASN A 97 -3.91 12.54 3.22
CA ASN A 97 -4.61 13.38 2.26
C ASN A 97 -3.55 14.31 1.62
N PRO A 98 -3.25 14.20 0.32
CA PRO A 98 -2.24 15.02 -0.34
C PRO A 98 -2.47 16.53 -0.19
N GLU A 99 -3.72 16.99 -0.13
CA GLU A 99 -4.06 18.40 0.03
C GLU A 99 -3.67 18.94 1.41
N LYS A 100 -3.64 18.06 2.41
CA LYS A 100 -3.23 18.36 3.78
C LYS A 100 -1.81 17.89 4.10
N ASP A 101 -1.15 17.16 3.19
CA ASP A 101 0.18 16.59 3.37
C ASP A 101 0.32 15.91 4.75
N TRP A 102 1.40 16.17 5.48
CA TRP A 102 1.65 15.61 6.80
C TRP A 102 0.85 16.28 7.93
N SER A 103 0.00 17.25 7.65
CA SER A 103 -0.89 17.86 8.65
C SER A 103 -2.14 17.02 8.93
N TRP A 104 -2.38 15.98 8.12
CA TRP A 104 -3.39 14.97 8.40
C TRP A 104 -2.92 13.59 7.94
N ARG A 105 -3.05 12.58 8.80
CA ARG A 105 -2.69 11.19 8.49
C ARG A 105 -3.48 10.20 9.33
N LEU A 106 -3.65 8.98 8.85
CA LEU A 106 -4.02 7.84 9.69
C LEU A 106 -2.76 7.12 10.16
N TYR A 107 -2.75 6.72 11.42
CA TYR A 107 -1.64 5.97 12.02
C TYR A 107 -2.15 4.96 13.07
N PRO A 108 -1.37 3.91 13.37
CA PRO A 108 -1.69 2.98 14.47
C PRO A 108 -1.52 3.69 15.82
N ARG A 109 -2.63 3.97 16.51
CA ARG A 109 -2.68 4.79 17.74
C ARG A 109 -1.72 4.28 18.82
N ASP A 110 -1.73 2.96 19.01
CA ASP A 110 -1.06 2.28 20.11
C ASP A 110 0.38 1.86 19.75
N ALA A 111 0.82 2.13 18.52
CA ALA A 111 2.20 1.89 18.11
C ALA A 111 3.18 2.85 18.78
N GLN A 112 4.37 2.35 19.07
CA GLN A 112 5.48 3.15 19.59
C GLN A 112 6.60 3.29 18.57
N PRO A 113 7.32 4.43 18.55
CA PRO A 113 8.51 4.59 17.73
C PRO A 113 9.58 3.59 18.20
N LEU A 114 10.02 2.71 17.30
CA LEU A 114 11.08 1.76 17.59
C LEU A 114 12.41 2.28 17.05
N ARG A 115 13.44 2.25 17.91
CA ARG A 115 14.79 2.74 17.55
C ARG A 115 15.59 1.75 16.71
N PHE A 116 15.26 0.46 16.76
CA PHE A 116 16.08 -0.63 16.21
C PHE A 116 15.34 -1.62 15.32
N THR A 117 14.01 -1.53 15.24
CA THR A 117 13.21 -2.42 14.40
C THR A 117 12.35 -1.60 13.45
N HIS A 118 12.02 -2.18 12.31
CA HIS A 118 11.20 -1.51 11.30
C HIS A 118 9.70 -1.68 11.51
N VAL A 119 9.28 -2.55 12.44
CA VAL A 119 7.87 -2.94 12.62
C VAL A 119 7.54 -2.93 14.11
N SER A 120 6.55 -2.14 14.50
CA SER A 120 5.92 -2.26 15.82
C SER A 120 4.84 -3.34 15.78
N LYS A 121 4.72 -4.12 16.86
CA LYS A 121 3.71 -5.19 16.94
C LYS A 121 2.31 -4.60 16.83
N GLU A 122 2.10 -3.44 17.44
CA GLU A 122 0.84 -2.71 17.50
C GLU A 122 0.52 -1.98 16.19
N GLY A 123 1.50 -1.78 15.30
CA GLY A 123 1.29 -1.29 13.94
C GLY A 123 1.19 -2.40 12.90
N LYS A 124 1.36 -3.67 13.29
CA LYS A 124 1.27 -4.81 12.37
C LYS A 124 -0.19 -5.15 12.11
N LEU A 125 -0.59 -5.06 10.84
CA LEU A 125 -1.91 -5.49 10.39
C LEU A 125 -1.99 -7.03 10.36
N VAL A 126 -3.22 -7.54 10.45
CA VAL A 126 -3.53 -8.97 10.32
C VAL A 126 -4.46 -9.14 9.12
N ALA A 127 -4.17 -10.11 8.26
CA ALA A 127 -4.97 -10.39 7.07
C ALA A 127 -6.44 -10.65 7.46
N ASN A 128 -7.36 -10.01 6.75
CA ASN A 128 -8.82 -10.11 6.93
C ASN A 128 -9.36 -9.63 8.29
N ASP A 129 -8.54 -8.96 9.12
CA ASP A 129 -8.98 -8.44 10.42
C ASP A 129 -9.02 -6.90 10.42
N PRO A 130 -10.22 -6.28 10.29
CA PRO A 130 -10.40 -4.83 10.25
C PRO A 130 -10.13 -4.11 11.57
N ASP A 131 -10.11 -4.83 12.70
CA ASP A 131 -9.98 -4.26 14.04
C ASP A 131 -8.64 -4.68 14.71
N ALA A 132 -7.73 -5.32 13.97
CA ALA A 132 -6.41 -5.76 14.44
C ALA A 132 -5.55 -4.61 15.01
N VAL A 133 -5.76 -3.39 14.50
CA VAL A 133 -5.01 -2.20 14.88
C VAL A 133 -5.99 -1.06 15.15
N VAL A 134 -5.83 -0.39 16.29
CA VAL A 134 -6.60 0.82 16.58
C VAL A 134 -6.03 2.00 15.81
N VAL A 135 -6.84 2.59 14.94
CA VAL A 135 -6.45 3.71 14.08
C VAL A 135 -6.77 5.04 14.76
N ALA A 136 -5.84 5.99 14.68
CA ALA A 136 -6.05 7.38 15.08
C ALA A 136 -5.73 8.36 13.94
N ILE A 137 -6.26 9.57 14.07
CA ILE A 137 -5.96 10.70 13.20
C ILE A 137 -4.78 11.47 13.79
N GLY A 138 -3.73 11.63 13.01
CA GLY A 138 -2.53 12.38 13.36
C GLY A 138 -2.47 13.72 12.65
N ASP A 139 -1.56 14.58 13.12
CA ASP A 139 -1.24 15.90 12.60
C ASP A 139 0.28 16.04 12.47
N LEU A 140 0.83 17.25 12.25
CA LEU A 140 2.27 17.50 12.15
C LEU A 140 3.13 16.94 13.31
N LYS A 141 2.55 16.66 14.47
CA LYS A 141 3.22 16.10 15.65
C LYS A 141 2.78 14.66 15.91
N ALA A 142 1.47 14.40 15.93
CA ALA A 142 0.89 13.10 16.24
C ALA A 142 1.02 12.12 15.05
N GLY A 143 1.36 10.87 15.36
CA GLY A 143 1.52 9.82 14.34
C GLY A 143 2.81 9.90 13.53
N HIS A 144 3.71 10.84 13.81
CA HIS A 144 4.98 10.93 13.10
C HIS A 144 5.86 9.70 13.35
N GLY A 145 6.28 9.03 12.27
CA GLY A 145 7.09 7.80 12.35
C GLY A 145 6.31 6.54 12.74
N LEU A 146 4.98 6.62 12.90
CA LEU A 146 4.13 5.47 13.23
C LEU A 146 3.45 4.95 11.98
N ASN A 147 3.87 3.78 11.50
CA ASN A 147 3.40 3.19 10.25
C ASN A 147 2.58 1.93 10.50
N PHE A 148 1.65 1.65 9.59
CA PHE A 148 1.05 0.35 9.43
C PHE A 148 2.03 -0.58 8.71
N HIS A 149 2.00 -1.86 9.06
CA HIS A 149 2.88 -2.87 8.50
C HIS A 149 2.10 -4.09 8.04
N VAL A 150 2.28 -4.45 6.77
CA VAL A 150 1.90 -5.75 6.20
C VAL A 150 3.17 -6.58 6.07
N VAL A 151 3.11 -7.85 6.45
CA VAL A 151 4.23 -8.78 6.35
C VAL A 151 3.73 -10.03 5.66
N GLU A 152 4.20 -10.25 4.42
CA GLU A 152 3.79 -11.34 3.54
C GLU A 152 4.98 -11.74 2.66
N GLU A 153 4.85 -12.84 1.90
CA GLU A 153 5.92 -13.30 1.02
C GLU A 153 6.14 -12.35 -0.17
N PRO A 154 7.39 -12.14 -0.63
CA PRO A 154 7.65 -11.39 -1.86
C PRO A 154 6.90 -12.02 -3.04
N GLY A 155 6.26 -11.20 -3.86
CA GLY A 155 5.41 -11.63 -4.96
C GLY A 155 3.91 -11.64 -4.61
N SER A 156 3.56 -11.71 -3.33
CA SER A 156 2.16 -11.67 -2.89
C SER A 156 1.46 -10.40 -3.36
N ILE A 157 0.20 -10.52 -3.77
CA ILE A 157 -0.66 -9.38 -4.07
C ILE A 157 -1.54 -9.14 -2.85
N VAL A 158 -1.41 -7.96 -2.25
CA VAL A 158 -2.21 -7.56 -1.09
C VAL A 158 -3.13 -6.41 -1.47
N THR A 159 -4.36 -6.44 -1.00
CA THR A 159 -5.27 -5.30 -1.09
C THR A 159 -5.32 -4.62 0.27
N VAL A 160 -4.78 -3.40 0.36
CA VAL A 160 -4.93 -2.55 1.53
C VAL A 160 -6.31 -1.91 1.49
N TRP A 161 -7.06 -2.06 2.57
CA TRP A 161 -8.38 -1.51 2.75
C TRP A 161 -8.35 -0.39 3.78
N VAL A 162 -9.07 0.69 3.49
CA VAL A 162 -9.22 1.83 4.39
C VAL A 162 -10.70 2.18 4.45
N GLU A 163 -11.27 2.20 5.65
CA GLU A 163 -12.63 2.67 5.90
C GLU A 163 -12.56 3.94 6.74
N VAL A 164 -13.15 5.03 6.27
CA VAL A 164 -13.08 6.35 6.92
C VAL A 164 -14.48 6.89 7.22
N PRO A 165 -14.67 7.55 8.37
CA PRO A 165 -15.91 8.25 8.66
C PRO A 165 -16.08 9.46 7.73
N ILE A 166 -17.33 9.74 7.41
CA ILE A 166 -17.70 10.80 6.46
C ILE A 166 -18.82 11.69 6.99
N VAL A 167 -18.87 12.92 6.48
CA VAL A 167 -19.95 13.86 6.70
C VAL A 167 -20.54 14.32 5.36
N PRO A 168 -21.87 14.50 5.28
CA PRO A 168 -22.51 14.99 4.05
C PRO A 168 -22.11 16.44 3.77
N VAL A 169 -21.88 16.75 2.50
CA VAL A 169 -21.68 18.13 2.05
C VAL A 169 -23.03 18.74 1.69
N PRO A 170 -23.47 19.83 2.35
CA PRO A 170 -24.79 20.41 2.09
C PRO A 170 -24.99 20.80 0.62
N GLY A 171 -26.01 20.21 -0.01
CA GLY A 171 -26.40 20.52 -1.39
C GLY A 171 -25.60 19.80 -2.48
N GLU A 172 -24.71 18.87 -2.13
CA GLU A 172 -23.94 18.06 -3.08
C GLU A 172 -24.26 16.55 -2.92
N ASP A 173 -24.20 15.76 -4.00
CA ASP A 173 -24.18 14.29 -3.93
C ASP A 173 -22.77 13.79 -3.60
N ALA A 174 -22.18 14.36 -2.55
CA ALA A 174 -20.79 14.17 -2.15
C ALA A 174 -20.64 14.24 -0.63
N VAL A 175 -19.55 13.64 -0.16
CA VAL A 175 -19.19 13.58 1.26
C VAL A 175 -17.75 14.03 1.46
N ASP A 176 -17.48 14.59 2.62
CA ASP A 176 -16.13 14.91 3.09
C ASP A 176 -15.72 13.96 4.20
N LEU A 177 -14.41 13.88 4.45
CA LEU A 177 -13.88 13.14 5.59
C LEU A 177 -14.32 13.82 6.89
N ASP A 178 -14.80 13.02 7.83
CA ASP A 178 -14.91 13.47 9.20
C ASP A 178 -13.51 13.45 9.85
N PHE A 179 -12.92 14.63 9.97
CA PHE A 179 -11.57 14.81 10.52
C PHE A 179 -11.52 14.66 12.05
N GLU A 180 -12.67 14.70 12.72
CA GLU A 180 -12.78 14.66 14.18
C GLU A 180 -13.44 13.34 14.66
N GLY A 181 -14.14 12.66 13.77
CA GLY A 181 -14.81 11.39 14.02
C GLY A 181 -13.83 10.25 14.32
N PRO A 182 -13.98 9.52 15.44
CA PRO A 182 -13.23 8.29 15.67
C PRO A 182 -13.68 7.18 14.71
N GLY A 183 -12.82 6.18 14.54
CA GLY A 183 -13.25 4.88 14.02
C GLY A 183 -12.89 4.60 12.56
N ALA A 184 -11.92 5.29 11.98
CA ALA A 184 -11.29 4.78 10.77
C ALA A 184 -10.75 3.34 11.01
N ARG A 185 -10.72 2.53 9.96
CA ARG A 185 -10.20 1.15 9.98
C ARG A 185 -9.22 0.96 8.85
N VAL A 186 -8.17 0.21 9.11
CA VAL A 186 -7.15 -0.14 8.11
C VAL A 186 -6.85 -1.62 8.27
N TRP A 187 -6.95 -2.37 7.19
CA TRP A 187 -6.58 -3.79 7.15
C TRP A 187 -6.08 -4.16 5.77
N TYR A 188 -5.74 -5.43 5.57
CA TYR A 188 -5.42 -5.94 4.25
C TYR A 188 -6.04 -7.31 4.03
N THR A 189 -6.20 -7.67 2.76
CA THR A 189 -6.49 -9.02 2.29
C THR A 189 -5.34 -9.48 1.40
N VAL A 190 -5.13 -10.78 1.31
CA VAL A 190 -4.21 -11.38 0.33
C VAL A 190 -5.06 -11.87 -0.82
N GLU A 191 -4.76 -11.43 -2.03
CA GLU A 191 -5.41 -11.95 -3.22
C GLU A 191 -4.82 -13.33 -3.50
N VAL A 192 -5.68 -14.34 -3.60
CA VAL A 192 -5.26 -15.68 -4.00
C VAL A 192 -5.03 -15.62 -5.50
N ASP A 193 -3.79 -15.86 -5.92
CA ASP A 193 -3.46 -16.02 -7.32
C ASP A 193 -4.05 -17.38 -7.77
N ASP A 194 -5.34 -17.38 -8.13
CA ASP A 194 -6.07 -18.57 -8.61
C ASP A 194 -5.45 -19.17 -9.91
N LEU A 195 -4.35 -18.59 -10.40
CA LEU A 195 -3.64 -18.96 -11.63
C LEU A 195 -2.56 -20.03 -11.45
N VAL A 196 -2.23 -20.48 -10.23
CA VAL A 196 -1.08 -21.41 -10.04
C VAL A 196 -1.46 -22.87 -9.76
N ASP A 197 -2.67 -23.17 -9.28
CA ASP A 197 -3.05 -24.56 -8.95
C ASP A 197 -3.65 -25.37 -10.11
N GLY A 198 -3.89 -24.73 -11.27
CA GLY A 198 -4.37 -25.42 -12.47
C GLY A 198 -3.30 -26.19 -13.25
N PHE A 199 -1.99 -25.97 -13.00
CA PHE A 199 -0.92 -26.50 -13.85
C PHE A 199 0.03 -27.52 -13.17
N MET A 200 -0.02 -27.66 -11.85
CA MET A 200 0.84 -28.60 -11.12
C MET A 200 0.13 -29.92 -10.74
N THR A 201 -1.20 -29.93 -10.68
CA THR A 201 -1.95 -31.13 -10.26
C THR A 201 -2.08 -32.18 -11.38
N GLU A 202 -2.08 -31.80 -12.66
CA GLU A 202 -2.12 -32.76 -13.78
C GLU A 202 -0.76 -33.42 -14.12
N GLN A 203 0.37 -32.87 -13.66
CA GLN A 203 1.68 -33.49 -13.91
C GLN A 203 2.10 -34.52 -12.85
N LEU A 204 1.50 -34.52 -11.65
CA LEU A 204 1.79 -35.55 -10.64
C LEU A 204 0.95 -36.81 -10.80
N GLU A 205 -0.23 -36.74 -11.40
CA GLU A 205 -1.01 -37.94 -11.75
C GLU A 205 -0.49 -38.65 -13.01
N THR A 206 0.22 -37.94 -13.90
CA THR A 206 0.80 -38.54 -15.13
C THR A 206 2.11 -39.30 -14.86
N VAL A 207 2.81 -39.05 -13.74
CA VAL A 207 4.05 -39.77 -13.41
C VAL A 207 3.80 -41.02 -12.56
N GLN A 208 2.65 -41.12 -11.86
CA GLN A 208 2.27 -42.37 -11.17
C GLN A 208 1.71 -43.44 -12.12
N SER A 209 1.31 -43.11 -13.35
CA SER A 209 0.91 -44.11 -14.35
C SER A 209 2.08 -44.73 -15.13
N TYR A 210 3.33 -44.26 -14.93
CA TYR A 210 4.52 -44.77 -15.63
C TYR A 210 5.49 -45.56 -14.74
N LEU A 211 5.23 -45.63 -13.43
CA LEU A 211 6.06 -46.35 -12.48
C LEU A 211 5.25 -47.38 -11.67
N GLY A 212 4.75 -48.39 -12.39
CA GLY A 212 4.80 -49.77 -11.91
C GLY A 212 3.45 -50.48 -11.75
N VAL A 213 3.49 -51.76 -12.15
CA VAL A 213 2.51 -52.86 -11.92
C VAL A 213 1.47 -53.06 -13.02
#